data_AF-A0A2S9PXT3-F1
#
_entry.id   AF-A0A2S9PXT3-F1
#
_cell.length_a   1.000
_cell.length_b   1.000
_cell.length_c   1.000
_cell.angle_alpha   90.00
_cell.angle_beta   90.00
_cell.angle_gamma   90.00
#
_symmetry.space_group_name_H-M   'P 1'
#
loop_
_entity.id
_entity.type
_entity.pdbx_description
1 polymer ?
#
loop_
_entity_poly.entity_id
_entity_poly.type
_entity_poly.pdbx_seq_one_letter_code
_entity_poly.pdbx_strand_id
1 'polypeptide(L)'
;MPQGIVLLATPEGWRHSVLTVEGGMLCGRLADVPVNAGPAEARAAAAAMVVGLTHDIHDERVDVTWDPPREPGPWTAQVTVAATSPSTYG
;
A
#
# COMPACT_ATOMS: atom_id res chain seq x y z
N MET A 1 7.92 -5.50 -8.59
CA MET A 1 6.68 -5.94 -7.90
C MET A 1 6.69 -5.65 -6.41
N PRO A 2 5.77 -4.80 -5.93
CA PRO A 2 5.48 -4.64 -4.50
C PRO A 2 4.93 -5.94 -3.90
N GLN A 3 5.35 -6.26 -2.67
CA GLN A 3 4.87 -7.42 -1.89
C GLN A 3 4.23 -7.01 -0.56
N GLY A 4 4.59 -5.84 -0.03
CA GLY A 4 4.09 -5.39 1.26
C GLY A 4 4.22 -3.90 1.46
N ILE A 5 3.45 -3.39 2.41
CA ILE A 5 3.47 -1.97 2.82
C ILE A 5 3.61 -1.93 4.33
N VAL A 6 4.49 -1.06 4.81
CA VAL A 6 4.55 -0.65 6.21
C VAL A 6 4.17 0.81 6.28
N LEU A 7 3.22 1.15 7.14
CA LEU A 7 2.73 2.51 7.34
C LEU A 7 2.92 2.92 8.79
N LEU A 8 3.59 4.05 8.99
CA LEU A 8 3.98 4.57 10.28
C LEU A 8 3.45 6.00 10.47
N ALA A 9 2.72 6.20 11.56
CA ALA A 9 2.35 7.53 12.02
C ALA A 9 3.57 8.23 12.63
N THR A 10 3.81 9.47 12.24
CA THR A 10 4.82 10.35 12.85
C THR A 10 4.18 11.70 13.19
N PRO A 11 4.83 12.53 14.02
CA PRO A 11 4.34 13.88 14.31
C PRO A 11 4.20 14.78 13.07
N GLU A 12 4.89 14.44 11.98
CA GLU A 12 4.91 15.20 10.73
C GLU A 12 3.96 14.62 9.66
N GLY A 13 3.22 13.56 10.01
CA GLY A 13 2.25 12.90 9.15
C GLY A 13 2.57 11.42 8.97
N TRP A 14 2.25 10.88 7.80
CA TRP A 14 2.35 9.45 7.55
C TRP A 14 3.54 9.08 6.66
N ARG A 15 4.36 8.15 7.13
CA ARG A 15 5.47 7.56 6.37
C ARG A 15 5.12 6.16 5.90
N HIS A 16 5.57 5.82 4.70
CA HIS A 16 5.41 4.49 4.14
C HIS A 16 6.75 3.87 3.80
N SER A 17 6.80 2.55 3.86
CA SER A 17 7.84 1.72 3.27
C SER A 17 7.16 0.64 2.43
N VAL A 18 7.41 0.64 1.12
CA VAL A 18 6.93 -0.40 0.21
C VAL A 18 8.05 -1.42 0.01
N LEU A 19 7.76 -2.67 0.35
CA LEU A 19 8.68 -3.80 0.18
C LEU A 19 8.47 -4.39 -1.20
N THR A 20 9.54 -4.69 -1.93
CA THR A 20 9.48 -5.38 -3.23
C THR A 20 9.95 -6.82 -3.11
N VAL A 21 9.44 -7.71 -3.97
CA VAL A 21 9.80 -9.15 -3.99
C VAL A 21 11.30 -9.41 -4.08
N GLU A 22 12.06 -8.48 -4.69
CA GLU A 22 13.51 -8.56 -4.85
C GLU A 22 14.29 -8.13 -3.59
N GLY A 23 13.59 -7.86 -2.49
CA GLY A 23 14.18 -7.36 -1.24
C GLY A 23 14.47 -5.86 -1.25
N GLY A 24 14.01 -5.13 -2.27
CA GLY A 24 14.07 -3.68 -2.32
C GLY A 24 13.06 -3.02 -1.38
N MET A 25 13.36 -1.78 -0.99
CA MET A 25 12.47 -0.97 -0.16
C MET A 25 12.41 0.45 -0.69
N LEU A 26 11.19 0.93 -0.95
CA LEU A 26 10.92 2.33 -1.28
C LEU A 26 10.30 3.02 -0.07
N CYS A 27 10.98 4.03 0.47
CA CYS A 27 10.52 4.80 1.61
C CYS A 27 10.06 6.20 1.19
N GLY A 28 9.02 6.70 1.83
CA GLY A 28 8.51 8.04 1.54
C GLY A 28 7.52 8.56 2.57
N ARG A 29 6.97 9.74 2.27
CA ARG A 29 5.84 10.35 2.97
C ARG A 29 4.61 10.26 2.07
N LEU A 30 3.44 10.08 2.68
CA LEU A 30 2.17 10.31 1.97
C LEU A 30 1.93 11.82 1.85
N ALA A 31 2.33 12.42 0.72
CA ALA A 31 2.27 13.87 0.52
C ALA A 31 0.83 14.40 0.42
N ASP A 32 -0.09 13.60 -0.12
CA ASP A 32 -1.49 13.97 -0.31
C ASP A 32 -2.39 13.68 0.91
N VAL A 33 -1.79 13.23 2.02
CA VAL A 33 -2.52 12.90 3.26
C VAL A 33 -2.24 13.97 4.32
N PRO A 34 -3.28 14.60 4.90
CA PRO A 34 -3.11 15.56 5.99
C PRO A 34 -2.33 14.98 7.17
N VAL A 35 -1.56 15.83 7.86
CA VAL A 35 -0.78 15.43 9.05
C VAL A 35 -1.64 14.80 10.15
N ASN A 36 -2.89 15.25 10.28
CA ASN A 36 -3.86 14.78 11.26
C ASN A 36 -4.80 13.70 10.73
N ALA A 37 -4.55 13.15 9.54
CA ALA A 37 -5.37 12.08 8.97
C ALA A 37 -5.35 10.84 9.86
N GLY A 38 -6.50 10.19 9.97
CA GLY A 38 -6.63 8.94 10.73
C GLY A 38 -5.98 7.75 10.01
N PRO A 39 -5.75 6.62 10.72
CA PRO A 39 -5.16 5.42 10.12
C PRO A 39 -5.94 4.87 8.93
N ALA A 40 -7.26 5.03 8.88
CA ALA A 40 -8.07 4.57 7.75
C ALA A 40 -7.77 5.32 6.45
N GLU A 41 -7.66 6.65 6.53
CA GLU A 41 -7.37 7.52 5.39
C GLU A 41 -5.94 7.28 4.87
N ALA A 42 -4.97 7.22 5.79
CA ALA A 42 -3.58 6.95 5.43
C ALA A 42 -3.38 5.57 4.78
N ARG A 43 -4.11 4.54 5.26
CA ARG A 43 -4.11 3.20 4.65
C ARG A 43 -4.73 3.22 3.25
N ALA A 44 -5.85 3.92 3.05
CA ALA A 44 -6.48 4.04 1.75
C ALA A 44 -5.56 4.73 0.73
N ALA A 45 -4.91 5.83 1.13
CA ALA A 45 -3.97 6.56 0.29
C ALA A 45 -2.72 5.72 -0.07
N ALA A 46 -2.14 5.02 0.91
CA ALA A 46 -1.00 4.14 0.65
C ALA A 46 -1.36 2.98 -0.30
N ALA A 47 -2.54 2.39 -0.14
CA ALA A 47 -3.03 1.35 -1.04
C ALA A 47 -3.23 1.89 -2.46
N ALA A 48 -3.89 3.05 -2.61
CA ALA A 48 -4.10 3.68 -3.91
C ALA A 48 -2.78 4.00 -4.63
N MET A 49 -1.78 4.50 -3.89
CA MET A 49 -0.45 4.76 -4.43
C MET A 49 0.22 3.49 -4.97
N VAL A 50 0.18 2.38 -4.22
CA VAL A 50 0.79 1.10 -4.65
C VAL A 50 0.03 0.47 -5.82
N VAL A 51 -1.29 0.52 -5.81
CA VAL A 51 -2.13 0.06 -6.93
C VAL A 51 -1.82 0.85 -8.20
N GLY A 52 -1.77 2.18 -8.12
CA GLY A 52 -1.44 3.04 -9.25
C GLY A 52 -0.03 2.76 -9.79
N LEU A 53 0.98 2.72 -8.92
CA LEU A 53 2.36 2.45 -9.32
C LEU A 53 2.52 1.09 -9.99
N THR A 54 1.83 0.06 -9.47
CA THR A 54 1.93 -1.29 -10.03
C THR A 54 1.23 -1.39 -11.38
N HIS A 55 0.08 -0.74 -11.53
CA HIS A 55 -0.60 -0.66 -12.81
C HIS A 55 0.23 0.13 -13.84
N ASP A 56 0.78 1.28 -13.46
CA ASP A 56 1.48 2.16 -14.41
C ASP A 56 2.86 1.62 -14.85
N ILE A 57 3.56 0.88 -13.98
CA ILE A 57 4.90 0.35 -14.27
C ILE A 57 4.84 -1.09 -14.78
N HIS A 58 3.95 -1.91 -14.22
CA HIS A 58 3.93 -3.35 -14.47
C HIS A 58 2.71 -3.81 -15.29
N ASP A 59 1.73 -2.93 -15.57
CA ASP A 59 0.43 -3.29 -16.18
C ASP A 59 -0.34 -4.36 -15.37
N GLU A 60 -0.03 -4.45 -14.07
CA GLU A 60 -0.60 -5.46 -13.17
C GLU A 60 -1.58 -4.84 -12.19
N ARG A 61 -2.68 -5.55 -11.94
CA ARG A 61 -3.63 -5.21 -10.86
C ARG A 61 -3.22 -5.93 -9.60
N VAL A 62 -3.24 -5.21 -8.48
CA VAL A 62 -2.94 -5.77 -7.16
C VAL A 62 -4.01 -5.40 -6.16
N ASP A 63 -4.24 -6.30 -5.21
CA ASP A 63 -5.03 -6.08 -4.02
C ASP A 63 -4.11 -5.83 -2.82
N VAL A 64 -4.51 -4.89 -1.95
CA VAL A 64 -3.79 -4.55 -0.74
C VAL A 64 -4.62 -4.97 0.46
N THR A 65 -4.14 -5.97 1.20
CA THR A 65 -4.80 -6.50 2.40
C THR A 65 -4.06 -6.03 3.64
N TRP A 66 -4.73 -5.22 4.46
CA TRP A 66 -4.17 -4.73 5.73
C TRP A 66 -4.28 -5.79 6.83
N ASP A 67 -3.21 -5.96 7.59
CA ASP A 67 -3.21 -6.80 8.79
C ASP A 67 -4.11 -6.18 9.88
N PRO A 68 -4.69 -7.01 10.76
CA PRO A 68 -5.49 -6.53 11.88
C PRO A 68 -4.69 -5.58 12.78
N PRO A 69 -5.34 -4.58 13.41
CA PRO A 69 -4.68 -3.60 14.26
C PRO A 69 -3.84 -4.29 15.35
N ARG A 70 -2.54 -4.05 15.33
CA ARG A 70 -1.65 -4.34 16.45
C ARG A 70 -1.26 -3.01 17.08
N GLU A 71 -2.19 -2.42 17.82
CA GLU A 71 -1.94 -1.17 18.54
C GLU A 71 -1.11 -1.43 19.80
N PRO A 72 -0.12 -0.57 20.14
CA PRO A 72 0.48 0.49 19.33
C PRO A 72 1.61 -0.06 18.43
N GLY A 73 1.46 0.09 17.12
CA GLY A 73 2.43 -0.46 16.16
C GLY A 73 2.21 0.07 14.74
N PRO A 74 3.20 -0.11 13.85
CA PRO A 74 3.03 0.21 12.44
C PRO A 74 1.93 -0.66 11.83
N TRP A 75 1.20 -0.10 10.87
CA TRP A 75 0.24 -0.85 10.08
C TRP A 75 0.98 -1.58 8.97
N THR A 76 0.77 -2.88 8.85
CA THR A 76 1.34 -3.69 7.78
C THR A 76 0.25 -4.14 6.82
N ALA A 77 0.61 -4.25 5.55
CA ALA A 77 -0.24 -4.82 4.52
C ALA A 77 0.55 -5.78 3.64
N GLN A 78 -0.16 -6.79 3.14
CA GLN A 78 0.29 -7.67 2.08
C GLN A 78 -0.25 -7.17 0.74
N VAL A 79 0.59 -7.21 -0.29
CA VAL A 79 0.21 -6.87 -1.66
C VAL A 79 0.18 -8.16 -2.48
N THR A 80 -0.97 -8.47 -3.07
CA THR A 80 -1.18 -9.68 -3.86
C THR A 80 -1.62 -9.32 -5.27
N VAL A 81 -1.07 -9.97 -6.29
CA VAL A 81 -1.55 -9.79 -7.66
C VAL A 81 -3.00 -10.26 -7.75
N ALA A 82 -3.87 -9.37 -8.21
CA ALA A 82 -5.27 -9.67 -8.41
C ALA A 82 -5.37 -10.64 -9.59
N ALA A 83 -5.99 -11.80 -9.37
CA ALA A 83 -6.26 -12.70 -10.47
C ALA A 83 -7.16 -11.98 -11.48
N THR A 84 -6.72 -11.88 -12.74
CA THR A 84 -7.60 -11.42 -13.82
C THR A 84 -8.79 -12.37 -13.85
N SER A 85 -9.97 -11.87 -13.48
CA SER A 85 -11.20 -12.64 -13.65
C SER A 85 -11.24 -13.11 -15.10
N PRO A 86 -11.39 -14.41 -15.39
CA PRO A 86 -11.47 -14.87 -16.76
C PRO A 86 -12.69 -14.20 -17.38
N SER A 87 -12.44 -13.24 -18.28
CA SER A 87 -13.47 -12.59 -19.06
C SER A 87 -14.28 -13.69 -19.75
N THR A 88 -15.50 -13.93 -19.29
CA THR A 88 -16.45 -14.78 -20.01
C THR A 88 -16.85 -13.99 -21.24
N TYR A 89 -16.16 -14.23 -22.35
CA TYR A 89 -16.65 -13.84 -23.68
C TYR A 89 -17.89 -14.70 -23.96
N GLY A 90 -19.04 -14.04 -24.10
CA GLY A 90 -20.28 -14.60 -24.65
C GLY A 90 -20.45 -14.17 -26.08
#